data_AF-A0A8H3X7I3-F1
#
_entry.id   AF-A0A8H3X7I3-F1
#
_cell.length_a   1.000
_cell.length_b   1.000
_cell.length_c   1.000
_cell.angle_alpha   90.00
_cell.angle_beta   90.00
_cell.angle_gamma   90.00
#
_symmetry.space_group_name_H-M   'P 1'
#
loop_
_entity.id
_entity.type
_entity.pdbx_description
1 polymer ?
#
loop_
_entity_poly.entity_id
_entity_poly.type
_entity_poly.pdbx_seq_one_letter_code
_entity_poly.pdbx_strand_id
1 'polypeptide(L)'
;MFDRNRCIILSRPEYIEKFMFSACLRRFLYSQGLEELGFYRHGLASNEVYKSWKYIRQFFTQALLVLKFMNNAVKFTNKLFDKLSEYWQFLGKQNISNNNNNNWTLETNFSAWFHAFTNNIISILATGKHTYSIASYYNTQSTIKSEHPELLVEDENKFIKLMINHIEGIMFFMILDSF
;
A
#
# COMPACT_ATOMS: atom_id res chain seq x y z
N MET A 1 -1.35 -23.70 13.08
CA MET A 1 -1.09 -22.61 14.06
C MET A 1 -0.04 -23.11 15.04
N PHE A 2 1.21 -22.63 14.93
CA PHE A 2 2.30 -22.75 15.92
C PHE A 2 2.69 -24.14 16.49
N ASP A 3 2.54 -25.26 15.80
CA ASP A 3 2.75 -26.57 16.45
C ASP A 3 4.21 -26.91 16.85
N ARG A 4 5.22 -26.09 16.51
CA ARG A 4 6.62 -26.36 16.88
C ARG A 4 7.36 -25.25 17.63
N ASN A 5 6.79 -24.04 17.75
CA ASN A 5 7.50 -22.89 18.32
C ASN A 5 6.76 -22.29 19.53
N ARG A 6 7.48 -22.13 20.66
CA ARG A 6 6.96 -21.42 21.84
C ARG A 6 6.79 -19.94 21.52
N CYS A 7 5.59 -19.40 21.68
CA CYS A 7 5.30 -17.98 21.52
C CYS A 7 5.09 -17.33 22.89
N ILE A 8 5.68 -16.15 23.09
CA ILE A 8 5.41 -15.29 24.25
C ILE A 8 4.62 -14.09 23.71
N ILE A 9 3.39 -13.91 24.18
CA ILE A 9 2.58 -12.74 23.82
C ILE A 9 2.67 -11.71 24.95
N LEU A 10 3.09 -10.50 24.58
CA LEU A 10 3.22 -9.35 25.47
C LEU A 10 2.02 -8.43 25.26
N SER A 11 1.26 -8.18 26.33
CA SER A 11 0.06 -7.32 26.28
C SER A 11 0.21 -6.00 27.04
N ARG A 12 1.20 -5.90 27.94
CA ARG A 12 1.43 -4.70 28.74
C ARG A 12 2.39 -3.73 28.03
N PRO A 13 2.08 -2.42 27.98
CA PRO A 13 2.88 -1.45 27.26
C PRO A 13 4.31 -1.36 27.80
N GLU A 14 4.53 -1.53 29.10
CA GLU A 14 5.87 -1.46 29.71
C GLU A 14 6.78 -2.60 29.23
N TYR A 15 6.21 -3.76 28.93
CA TYR A 15 6.97 -4.89 28.37
C TYR A 15 7.24 -4.71 26.88
N ILE A 16 6.27 -4.17 26.13
CA ILE A 16 6.45 -3.84 24.71
C ILE A 16 7.55 -2.79 24.56
N GLU A 17 7.54 -1.75 25.38
CA GLU A 17 8.55 -0.68 25.37
C GLU A 17 9.95 -1.25 25.65
N LYS A 18 10.11 -2.02 26.73
CA LYS A 18 11.38 -2.71 27.03
C LYS A 18 11.86 -3.61 25.89
N PHE A 19 10.94 -4.32 25.23
CA PHE A 19 11.26 -5.17 24.08
C PHE A 19 11.74 -4.34 22.88
N MET A 20 11.06 -3.23 22.57
CA MET A 20 11.40 -2.35 21.44
C MET A 20 12.74 -1.63 21.60
N PHE A 21 13.19 -1.39 22.84
CA PHE A 21 14.52 -0.84 23.14
C PHE A 21 15.66 -1.86 23.04
N SER A 22 15.36 -3.16 22.91
CA SER A 22 16.40 -4.18 22.73
C SER A 22 17.07 -4.06 21.35
N ALA A 23 18.41 -4.11 21.33
CA ALA A 23 19.17 -4.02 20.10
C ALA A 23 19.07 -5.35 19.32
N CYS A 24 18.43 -5.30 18.15
CA CYS A 24 18.28 -6.39 17.18
C CYS A 24 17.05 -7.30 17.39
N LEU A 25 15.88 -6.76 17.06
CA LEU A 25 14.68 -7.56 16.86
C LEU A 25 14.64 -8.16 15.45
N ARG A 26 14.82 -9.47 15.38
CA ARG A 26 14.48 -10.23 14.18
C ARG A 26 12.95 -10.22 14.02
N ARG A 27 12.45 -9.56 12.96
CA ARG A 27 11.01 -9.28 12.78
C ARG A 27 10.20 -10.52 12.40
N PHE A 28 10.80 -11.40 11.60
CA PHE A 28 10.16 -12.64 11.15
C PHE A 28 10.97 -13.86 11.56
N LEU A 29 10.25 -14.91 11.95
CA LEU A 29 10.83 -16.24 12.08
C LEU A 29 11.33 -16.72 10.71
N TYR A 30 12.22 -17.71 10.72
CA TYR A 30 12.64 -18.36 9.48
C TYR A 30 11.41 -18.96 8.82
N SER A 31 11.32 -18.81 7.50
CA SER A 31 10.33 -19.49 6.70
C SER A 31 10.95 -20.06 5.43
N GLN A 32 10.73 -21.35 5.16
CA GLN A 32 11.21 -22.02 3.96
C GLN A 32 10.56 -21.41 2.70
N GLY A 33 9.25 -21.13 2.74
CA GLY A 33 8.55 -20.48 1.64
C GLY A 33 9.10 -19.08 1.33
N LEU A 34 9.49 -18.30 2.35
CA LEU A 34 10.18 -17.03 2.15
C LEU A 34 11.58 -17.18 1.54
N GLU A 35 12.28 -18.27 1.86
CA GLU A 35 13.58 -18.57 1.25
C GLU A 35 13.43 -18.99 -0.21
N GLU A 36 12.46 -19.85 -0.53
CA GLU A 36 12.14 -20.27 -1.90
C GLU A 36 11.71 -19.09 -2.79
N LEU A 37 10.99 -18.12 -2.22
CA LEU A 37 10.63 -16.87 -2.90
C LEU A 37 11.79 -15.87 -3.04
N GLY A 38 12.98 -16.17 -2.48
CA GLY A 38 14.12 -15.26 -2.49
C GLY A 38 13.96 -14.01 -1.63
N PHE A 39 12.97 -14.00 -0.72
CA PHE A 39 12.70 -12.86 0.17
C PHE A 39 13.51 -12.95 1.48
N TYR A 40 13.82 -14.16 1.92
CA TYR A 40 14.59 -14.40 3.13
C TYR A 40 16.02 -13.82 3.01
N ARG A 41 16.55 -13.24 4.09
CA ARG A 41 17.86 -12.53 4.14
C ARG A 41 17.96 -11.23 3.32
N HIS A 42 16.90 -10.83 2.63
CA HIS A 42 16.90 -9.64 1.77
C HIS A 42 15.94 -8.55 2.28
N GLY A 43 16.14 -7.32 1.79
CA GLY A 43 15.29 -6.17 2.12
C GLY A 43 15.43 -5.64 3.55
N LEU A 44 14.43 -4.87 3.99
CA LEU A 44 14.38 -4.29 5.35
C LEU A 44 13.64 -5.19 6.35
N ALA A 45 12.72 -6.01 5.85
CA ALA A 45 11.74 -6.73 6.64
C ALA A 45 12.24 -8.12 7.07
N SER A 46 12.85 -8.87 6.13
CA SER A 46 13.24 -10.28 6.30
C SER A 46 14.76 -10.51 6.33
N ASN A 47 15.54 -9.43 6.40
CA ASN A 47 17.00 -9.51 6.40
C ASN A 47 17.56 -9.79 7.80
N GLU A 48 18.08 -11.00 7.98
CA GLU A 48 18.72 -11.43 9.22
C GLU A 48 20.20 -11.01 9.34
N VAL A 49 20.83 -10.60 8.23
CA VAL A 49 22.24 -10.24 8.22
C VAL A 49 22.39 -8.80 8.70
N TYR A 50 22.72 -8.63 9.98
CA TYR A 50 22.74 -7.31 10.64
C TYR A 50 23.51 -6.22 9.85
N LYS A 51 24.69 -6.54 9.30
CA LYS A 51 25.47 -5.56 8.50
C LYS A 51 24.71 -5.11 7.25
N SER A 52 24.13 -6.05 6.51
CA SER A 52 23.31 -5.79 5.32
C SER A 52 22.05 -5.01 5.68
N TRP A 53 21.33 -5.46 6.71
CA TRP A 53 20.14 -4.79 7.22
C TRP A 53 20.43 -3.36 7.67
N LYS A 54 21.51 -3.13 8.41
CA LYS A 54 21.91 -1.80 8.89
C LYS A 54 22.17 -0.85 7.72
N TYR A 55 22.88 -1.33 6.70
CA TYR A 55 23.14 -0.56 5.48
C TYR A 55 21.83 -0.20 4.74
N ILE A 56 20.98 -1.20 4.46
CA ILE A 56 19.69 -0.99 3.79
C ILE A 56 18.79 -0.04 4.60
N ARG A 57 18.73 -0.22 5.92
CA ARG A 57 17.97 0.66 6.81
C ARG A 57 18.48 2.09 6.79
N GLN A 58 19.79 2.29 6.78
CA GLN A 58 20.38 3.62 6.69
C GLN A 58 20.03 4.28 5.36
N PHE A 59 20.16 3.54 4.25
CA PHE A 59 19.77 4.00 2.93
C PHE A 59 18.31 4.46 2.90
N PHE A 60 17.35 3.63 3.33
CA PHE A 60 15.94 4.00 3.33
C PHE A 60 15.61 5.13 4.30
N THR A 61 16.27 5.18 5.47
CA THR A 61 16.12 6.32 6.40
C THR A 61 16.52 7.63 5.72
N GLN A 62 17.65 7.65 5.02
CA GLN A 62 18.14 8.84 4.33
C GLN A 62 17.34 9.18 3.06
N ALA A 63 16.75 8.20 2.39
CA ALA A 63 15.95 8.44 1.19
C ALA A 63 14.51 8.87 1.52
N LEU A 64 13.86 8.20 2.48
CA LEU A 64 12.42 8.30 2.72
C LEU A 64 12.06 9.12 3.97
N LEU A 65 12.93 9.20 4.98
CA LEU A 65 12.63 9.93 6.23
C LEU A 65 13.19 11.36 6.26
N VAL A 66 13.78 11.83 5.15
CA VAL A 66 14.23 13.21 5.04
C VAL A 66 13.02 14.13 4.85
N LEU A 67 13.06 15.28 5.53
CA LEU A 67 11.98 16.28 5.54
C LEU A 67 11.49 16.65 4.13
N LYS A 68 12.40 16.77 3.16
CA LYS A 68 12.05 17.06 1.76
C LYS A 68 11.16 15.98 1.15
N PHE A 69 11.45 14.70 1.40
CA PHE A 69 10.61 13.60 0.94
C PHE A 69 9.24 13.65 1.61
N MET A 70 9.20 13.85 2.94
CA MET A 70 7.95 13.95 3.70
C MET A 70 7.04 15.09 3.21
N ASN A 71 7.62 16.27 2.96
CA ASN A 71 6.88 17.42 2.43
C ASN A 71 6.30 17.13 1.03
N ASN A 72 7.07 16.45 0.17
CA ASN A 72 6.57 16.01 -1.13
C ASN A 72 5.45 14.98 -0.99
N ALA A 73 5.56 14.03 -0.07
CA ALA A 73 4.53 13.03 0.19
C ALA A 73 3.21 13.66 0.63
N VAL A 74 3.25 14.65 1.53
CA VAL A 74 2.07 15.42 1.94
C VAL A 74 1.48 16.17 0.74
N LYS A 75 2.31 16.85 -0.06
CA LYS A 75 1.87 17.58 -1.25
C LYS A 75 1.17 16.68 -2.27
N PHE A 76 1.75 15.52 -2.59
CA PHE A 76 1.16 14.57 -3.54
C PHE A 76 -0.13 13.96 -3.01
N THR A 77 -0.17 13.62 -1.71
CA THR A 77 -1.37 13.11 -1.04
C THR A 77 -2.52 14.11 -1.16
N ASN A 78 -2.30 15.39 -0.83
CA ASN A 78 -3.34 16.42 -0.93
C ASN A 78 -3.84 16.58 -2.36
N LYS A 79 -2.91 16.70 -3.34
CA LYS A 79 -3.27 16.84 -4.76
C LYS A 79 -4.10 15.65 -5.27
N LEU A 80 -3.76 14.43 -4.86
CA LEU A 80 -4.53 13.25 -5.23
C LEU A 80 -5.89 13.19 -4.53
N PHE A 81 -5.97 13.69 -3.30
CA PHE A 81 -7.22 13.74 -2.56
C PHE A 81 -8.19 14.74 -3.18
N ASP A 82 -7.69 15.90 -3.61
CA ASP A 82 -8.48 16.89 -4.36
C ASP A 82 -9.07 16.28 -5.63
N LYS A 83 -8.25 15.57 -6.42
CA LYS A 83 -8.72 14.85 -7.62
C LYS A 83 -9.77 13.78 -7.31
N LEU A 84 -9.58 13.03 -6.24
CA LEU A 84 -10.52 12.00 -5.82
C LEU A 84 -11.86 12.62 -5.37
N SER A 85 -11.81 13.75 -4.67
CA SER A 85 -12.98 14.55 -4.30
C SER A 85 -13.72 15.09 -5.53
N GLU A 86 -13.00 15.59 -6.54
CA GLU A 86 -13.57 16.01 -7.82
C GLU A 86 -14.32 14.86 -8.50
N TYR A 87 -13.74 13.65 -8.57
CA TYR A 87 -14.42 12.49 -9.14
C TYR A 87 -15.68 12.11 -8.37
N TRP A 88 -15.67 12.16 -7.04
CA TRP A 88 -16.88 11.94 -6.24
C TRP A 88 -17.96 12.98 -6.52
N GLN A 89 -17.60 14.26 -6.69
CA GLN A 89 -18.54 15.30 -7.07
C GLN A 89 -19.12 15.06 -8.47
N PHE A 90 -18.30 14.63 -9.43
CA PHE A 90 -18.77 14.29 -10.78
C PHE A 90 -19.74 13.12 -10.76
N LEU A 91 -19.45 12.05 -10.02
CA LEU A 91 -20.36 10.91 -9.87
C LEU A 91 -21.65 11.30 -9.16
N GLY A 92 -21.56 12.08 -8.08
CA GLY A 92 -22.72 12.58 -7.35
C GLY A 92 -23.63 13.44 -8.24
N LYS A 93 -23.06 14.32 -9.07
CA LYS A 93 -23.82 15.15 -10.03
C LYS A 93 -24.44 14.33 -11.15
N GLN A 94 -23.77 13.30 -11.66
CA GLN A 94 -24.34 12.38 -12.64
C GLN A 94 -25.59 11.68 -12.07
N ASN A 95 -25.59 11.31 -10.79
CA ASN A 95 -26.76 10.73 -10.13
C ASN A 95 -27.91 11.76 -9.95
N ILE A 96 -27.61 13.05 -9.70
CA ILE A 96 -28.62 14.12 -9.58
C ILE A 96 -29.34 14.40 -10.91
N SER A 97 -28.71 14.19 -12.07
CA SER A 97 -29.41 14.46 -13.34
C SER A 97 -30.69 13.62 -13.52
N ASN A 98 -30.92 12.62 -12.65
CA ASN A 98 -32.15 11.84 -12.54
C ASN A 98 -33.09 12.26 -11.38
N ASN A 99 -32.73 13.21 -10.50
CA ASN A 99 -33.54 13.63 -9.34
C ASN A 99 -33.36 15.13 -8.98
N ASN A 100 -34.47 15.87 -8.88
CA ASN A 100 -34.55 17.34 -8.76
C ASN A 100 -34.11 17.98 -7.41
N ASN A 101 -33.10 17.44 -6.71
CA ASN A 101 -32.60 18.04 -5.46
C ASN A 101 -31.16 18.57 -5.62
N ASN A 102 -30.91 19.78 -5.11
CA ASN A 102 -29.62 20.49 -5.20
C ASN A 102 -28.48 19.87 -4.35
N ASN A 103 -28.75 18.79 -3.61
CA ASN A 103 -27.77 18.07 -2.80
C ASN A 103 -27.43 16.74 -3.48
N TRP A 104 -26.15 16.46 -3.70
CA TRP A 104 -25.72 15.16 -4.23
C TRP A 104 -25.51 14.17 -3.09
N THR A 105 -25.91 12.93 -3.34
CA THR A 105 -25.55 11.78 -2.53
C THR A 105 -24.84 10.78 -3.42
N LEU A 106 -23.75 10.21 -2.93
CA LEU A 106 -22.98 9.20 -3.64
C LEU A 106 -22.89 7.95 -2.76
N GLU A 107 -23.58 6.90 -3.16
CA GLU A 107 -23.34 5.57 -2.61
C GLU A 107 -22.14 4.96 -3.34
N THR A 108 -21.08 4.63 -2.59
CA THR A 108 -19.83 4.16 -3.20
C THR A 108 -19.02 3.30 -2.24
N ASN A 109 -18.19 2.42 -2.81
CA ASN A 109 -17.26 1.60 -2.05
C ASN A 109 -15.99 2.38 -1.71
N PHE A 110 -15.93 2.92 -0.48
CA PHE A 110 -14.76 3.64 0.03
C PHE A 110 -13.48 2.81 0.06
N SER A 111 -13.56 1.51 0.35
CA SER A 111 -12.38 0.64 0.38
C SER A 111 -11.71 0.61 -0.99
N ALA A 112 -12.47 0.42 -2.07
CA ALA A 112 -11.93 0.41 -3.41
C ALA A 112 -11.33 1.77 -3.83
N TRP A 113 -11.98 2.89 -3.47
CA TRP A 113 -11.43 4.23 -3.67
C TRP A 113 -10.10 4.44 -2.95
N PHE A 114 -10.01 4.03 -1.68
CA PHE A 114 -8.78 4.20 -0.90
C PHE A 114 -7.67 3.23 -1.32
N HIS A 115 -7.99 2.04 -1.84
CA HIS A 115 -7.01 1.17 -2.50
C HIS A 115 -6.43 1.85 -3.75
N ALA A 116 -7.29 2.36 -4.64
CA ALA A 116 -6.85 3.09 -5.82
C ALA A 116 -6.02 4.34 -5.46
N PHE A 117 -6.44 5.08 -4.43
CA PHE A 117 -5.72 6.24 -3.91
C PHE A 117 -4.33 5.90 -3.37
N THR A 118 -4.26 4.88 -2.51
CA THR A 118 -3.01 4.44 -1.88
C THR A 118 -2.03 3.91 -2.92
N ASN A 119 -2.52 3.15 -3.91
CA ASN A 119 -1.69 2.66 -5.02
C ASN A 119 -1.07 3.82 -5.82
N ASN A 120 -1.86 4.84 -6.15
CA ASN A 120 -1.35 6.04 -6.81
C ASN A 120 -0.30 6.77 -5.98
N ILE A 121 -0.51 6.94 -4.67
CA ILE A 121 0.48 7.57 -3.78
C ILE A 121 1.77 6.77 -3.77
N ILE A 122 1.69 5.47 -3.50
CA ILE A 122 2.87 4.60 -3.42
C ILE A 122 3.63 4.62 -4.74
N SER A 123 2.96 4.54 -5.89
CA SER A 123 3.61 4.58 -7.19
C SER A 123 4.35 5.91 -7.42
N ILE A 124 3.72 7.05 -7.15
CA ILE A 124 4.36 8.36 -7.32
C ILE A 124 5.57 8.48 -6.40
N LEU A 125 5.45 8.04 -5.15
CA LEU A 125 6.54 8.14 -4.19
C LEU A 125 7.70 7.19 -4.49
N ALA A 126 7.41 5.99 -4.99
CA ALA A 126 8.43 4.99 -5.29
C ALA A 126 9.08 5.19 -6.66
N THR A 127 8.31 5.62 -7.66
CA THR A 127 8.75 5.62 -9.08
C THR A 127 8.68 7.00 -9.74
N GLY A 128 8.02 7.98 -9.09
CA GLY A 128 7.72 9.27 -9.70
C GLY A 128 6.58 9.24 -10.72
N LYS A 129 5.95 8.08 -10.96
CA LYS A 129 4.90 7.90 -11.97
C LYS A 129 3.53 7.66 -11.34
N HIS A 130 2.51 8.22 -11.98
CA HIS A 130 1.11 7.92 -11.67
C HIS A 130 0.76 6.52 -12.18
N THR A 131 -0.10 5.80 -11.44
CA THR A 131 -0.73 4.53 -11.90
C THR A 131 -2.19 4.73 -12.29
N TYR A 132 -2.61 5.99 -12.42
CA TYR A 132 -3.97 6.48 -12.74
C TYR A 132 -5.12 5.65 -12.13
N SER A 133 -4.90 5.02 -10.98
CA SER A 133 -5.79 3.97 -10.47
C SER A 133 -7.11 4.55 -9.96
N ILE A 134 -7.07 5.77 -9.42
CA ILE A 134 -8.25 6.56 -9.05
C ILE A 134 -9.12 6.82 -10.29
N ALA A 135 -8.50 7.20 -11.41
CA ALA A 135 -9.20 7.46 -12.67
C ALA A 135 -9.72 6.16 -13.30
N SER A 136 -8.98 5.06 -13.18
CA SER A 136 -9.50 3.75 -13.55
C SER A 136 -10.76 3.42 -12.78
N TYR A 137 -10.73 3.56 -11.46
CA TYR A 137 -11.86 3.17 -10.64
C TYR A 137 -13.06 4.06 -10.92
N TYR A 138 -12.84 5.37 -11.10
CA TYR A 138 -13.84 6.29 -11.62
C TYR A 138 -14.46 5.80 -12.95
N ASN A 139 -13.65 5.39 -13.92
CA ASN A 139 -14.14 4.92 -15.23
C ASN A 139 -15.04 3.68 -15.14
N THR A 140 -14.94 2.88 -14.08
CA THR A 140 -15.84 1.73 -13.84
C THR A 140 -17.22 2.16 -13.35
N GLN A 141 -17.35 3.34 -12.75
CA GLN A 141 -18.58 3.86 -12.14
C GLN A 141 -19.24 4.96 -12.97
N SER A 142 -18.47 5.71 -13.75
CA SER A 142 -18.93 6.86 -14.51
C SER A 142 -19.39 6.51 -15.93
N THR A 143 -20.43 7.21 -16.40
CA THR A 143 -20.85 7.18 -17.81
C THR A 143 -19.90 7.96 -18.71
N ILE A 144 -19.30 9.04 -18.18
CA ILE A 144 -18.29 9.86 -18.85
C ILE A 144 -16.91 9.45 -18.37
N LYS A 145 -16.08 8.94 -19.29
CA LYS A 145 -14.72 8.49 -18.97
C LYS A 145 -13.81 9.66 -18.61
N SER A 146 -12.80 9.38 -17.78
CA SER A 146 -11.75 10.33 -17.43
C SER A 146 -10.92 10.72 -18.65
N GLU A 147 -10.22 11.85 -18.54
CA GLU A 147 -9.39 12.42 -19.62
C GLU A 147 -8.19 11.55 -20.04
N HIS A 148 -7.90 10.48 -19.30
CA HIS A 148 -6.74 9.64 -19.52
C HIS A 148 -7.00 8.54 -20.56
N PRO A 149 -6.03 8.20 -21.43
CA PRO A 149 -6.19 7.12 -22.41
C PRO A 149 -6.52 5.79 -21.74
N GLU A 150 -7.57 5.11 -22.19
CA GLU A 150 -8.06 3.87 -21.57
C GLU A 150 -7.01 2.77 -21.51
N LEU A 151 -6.22 2.59 -22.58
CA LEU A 151 -5.14 1.60 -22.66
C LEU A 151 -4.05 1.83 -21.58
N LEU A 152 -3.69 3.09 -21.34
CA LEU A 152 -2.68 3.43 -20.34
C LEU A 152 -3.19 3.07 -18.94
N VAL A 153 -4.46 3.40 -18.67
CA VAL A 153 -5.11 3.10 -17.41
C VAL A 153 -5.23 1.58 -17.19
N GLU A 154 -5.55 0.81 -18.24
CA GLU A 154 -5.69 -0.64 -18.18
C GLU A 154 -4.36 -1.36 -17.86
N ASP A 155 -3.28 -0.98 -18.54
CA ASP A 155 -1.94 -1.56 -18.33
C ASP A 155 -1.45 -1.34 -16.89
N GLU A 156 -1.67 -0.15 -16.33
CA GLU A 156 -1.25 0.17 -14.97
C GLU A 156 -2.07 -0.57 -13.90
N ASN A 157 -3.37 -0.79 -14.14
CA ASN A 157 -4.17 -1.65 -13.28
C ASN A 157 -3.70 -3.10 -13.30
N LYS A 158 -3.35 -3.62 -14.49
CA LYS A 158 -2.81 -4.97 -14.62
C LYS A 158 -1.52 -5.11 -13.81
N PHE A 159 -0.64 -4.12 -13.90
CA PHE A 159 0.57 -4.07 -13.09
C PHE A 159 0.26 -4.10 -11.57
N ILE A 160 -0.66 -3.25 -11.11
CA ILE A 160 -1.07 -3.22 -9.69
C ILE A 160 -1.63 -4.55 -9.24
N LYS A 161 -2.50 -5.18 -10.05
CA LYS A 161 -3.10 -6.47 -9.72
C LYS A 161 -2.04 -7.57 -9.58
N LEU A 162 -1.04 -7.58 -10.47
CA LEU A 162 0.09 -8.50 -10.37
C LEU A 162 0.90 -8.26 -9.08
N MET A 163 1.13 -7.00 -8.70
CA MET A 163 1.81 -6.65 -7.45
C MET A 163 1.02 -7.09 -6.21
N ILE A 164 -0.30 -6.88 -6.18
CA ILE A 164 -1.17 -7.33 -5.07
C ILE A 164 -1.09 -8.85 -4.94
N ASN A 165 -1.28 -9.59 -6.04
CA ASN A 165 -1.18 -11.05 -6.04
C ASN A 165 0.19 -11.54 -5.54
N HIS A 166 1.27 -10.84 -5.91
CA HIS A 166 2.62 -11.18 -5.44
C HIS A 166 2.75 -10.98 -3.93
N ILE A 167 2.26 -9.86 -3.38
CA ILE A 167 2.26 -9.59 -1.94
C ILE A 167 1.40 -10.59 -1.19
N GLU A 168 0.22 -10.93 -1.70
CA GLU A 168 -0.65 -11.96 -1.13
C GLU A 168 0.04 -13.33 -1.11
N GLY A 169 0.77 -13.68 -2.18
CA GLY A 169 1.62 -14.87 -2.21
C GLY A 169 2.67 -14.86 -1.10
N ILE A 170 3.41 -13.76 -0.93
CA ILE A 170 4.40 -13.62 0.15
C ILE A 170 3.72 -13.80 1.52
N MET A 171 2.56 -13.16 1.76
CA MET A 171 1.80 -13.30 3.01
C MET A 171 1.35 -14.74 3.27
N PHE A 172 0.89 -15.44 2.24
CA PHE A 172 0.50 -16.85 2.31
C PHE A 172 1.67 -17.72 2.77
N PHE A 173 2.83 -17.60 2.10
CA PHE A 173 4.03 -18.36 2.45
C PHE A 173 4.61 -17.95 3.81
N MET A 174 4.45 -16.70 4.26
CA MET A 174 4.84 -16.31 5.62
C MET A 174 4.00 -16.97 6.73
N ILE A 175 2.70 -17.12 6.50
CA ILE A 175 1.76 -17.58 7.53
C ILE A 175 1.66 -19.10 7.57
N LEU A 176 1.68 -19.75 6.41
CA LEU A 176 1.43 -21.18 6.25
C LEU A 176 2.70 -22.00 6.16
N ASP A 177 3.82 -21.45 6.60
CA ASP A 177 5.16 -22.01 6.48
C ASP A 177 5.44 -23.29 7.30
N SER A 178 4.43 -24.11 7.52
CA SER A 178 4.58 -25.46 8.04
C SER A 178 3.69 -26.40 7.24
N PHE A 179 4.18 -26.86 6.10
CA PHE A 179 3.85 -28.16 5.54
C PHE A 179 5.15 -28.92 5.28
#